data_AF-G7VF06-F1
#
_entry.id   AF-G7VF06-F1
#
_cell.length_a   1.000
_cell.length_b   1.000
_cell.length_c   1.000
_cell.angle_alpha   90.00
_cell.angle_beta   90.00
_cell.angle_gamma   90.00
#
_symmetry.space_group_name_H-M   'P 1'
#
loop_
_entity.id
_entity.type
_entity.pdbx_description
1 polymer ?
#
loop_
_entity_poly.entity_id
_entity_poly.type
_entity_poly.pdbx_seq_one_letter_code
_entity_poly.pdbx_strand_id
1 'polypeptide(L)'
;MELVVPLCGTWREFQEATLIVRESVVTVVGRVGDSFDERVVDVGDVADVVRPYVELYDWFASEVGRVLGVEYGPDSAGLFQWLRSHVAFIVSANARWGRLVDGVGPFSVRRFVKRVYMPYIGHSLTLTYVAYPYPDAIVAAENKGRTMAIGSVVVEWGGVKVASAGVRTLAGALLLAQAAPELRPELGELKKALEGFVERFRAISACR
;
A
#
# COMPACT_ATOMS: atom_id res chain seq x y z
N MET A 1 -4.39 5.93 -11.15
CA MET A 1 -3.54 5.99 -9.95
C MET A 1 -4.20 6.90 -8.94
N GLU A 2 -4.12 6.56 -7.66
CA GLU A 2 -4.70 7.41 -6.61
C GLU A 2 -3.95 7.25 -5.29
N LEU A 3 -3.95 8.31 -4.50
CA LEU A 3 -3.59 8.28 -3.09
C LEU A 3 -4.88 8.41 -2.27
N VAL A 4 -5.15 7.40 -1.44
CA VAL A 4 -6.33 7.32 -0.57
C VAL A 4 -5.89 7.46 0.88
N VAL A 5 -6.33 8.54 1.54
CA VAL A 5 -5.96 8.90 2.90
C VAL A 5 -7.22 9.00 3.77
N PRO A 6 -7.52 8.01 4.61
CA PRO A 6 -8.54 8.15 5.64
C PRO A 6 -8.00 9.09 6.74
N LEU A 7 -8.74 10.15 7.05
CA LEU A 7 -8.36 11.10 8.10
C LEU A 7 -8.78 10.63 9.50
N CYS A 8 -9.79 9.75 9.59
CA CYS A 8 -10.31 9.18 10.84
C CYS A 8 -10.59 10.24 11.92
N GLY A 9 -11.07 11.40 11.48
CA GLY A 9 -11.37 12.54 12.31
C GLY A 9 -12.05 13.63 11.50
N THR A 10 -12.49 14.65 12.21
CA THR A 10 -13.21 15.77 11.60
C THR A 10 -12.28 16.56 10.68
N TRP A 11 -12.74 16.84 9.47
CA TRP A 11 -12.07 17.75 8.55
C TRP A 11 -13.11 18.67 7.91
N ARG A 12 -13.00 19.98 8.22
CA ARG A 12 -14.04 20.96 7.91
C ARG A 12 -15.40 20.48 8.45
N GLU A 13 -16.38 20.26 7.59
CA GLU A 13 -17.72 19.79 7.93
C GLU A 13 -17.89 18.26 7.92
N PHE A 14 -16.89 17.53 7.44
CA PHE A 14 -16.89 16.08 7.44
C PHE A 14 -16.54 15.55 8.82
N GLN A 15 -17.38 14.68 9.39
CA GLN A 15 -17.14 14.03 10.69
C GLN A 15 -16.03 12.96 10.58
N GLU A 16 -16.04 12.21 9.48
CA GLU A 16 -15.00 11.26 9.10
C GLU A 16 -14.78 11.41 7.59
N ALA A 17 -13.63 11.94 7.21
CA ALA A 17 -13.26 12.19 5.82
C ALA A 17 -12.21 11.19 5.31
N THR A 18 -12.30 10.87 4.03
CA THR A 18 -11.26 10.23 3.23
C THR A 18 -10.92 11.13 2.07
N LEU A 19 -9.65 11.51 1.96
CA LEU A 19 -9.13 12.23 0.81
C LEU A 19 -8.70 11.23 -0.27
N ILE A 20 -9.13 11.46 -1.51
CA ILE A 20 -8.79 10.67 -2.68
C ILE A 20 -8.16 11.61 -3.70
N VAL A 21 -6.84 11.51 -3.86
CA VAL A 21 -6.06 12.31 -4.79
C VAL A 21 -5.85 11.48 -6.06
N ARG A 22 -6.36 11.95 -7.19
CA ARG A 22 -6.16 11.37 -8.53
C ARG A 22 -5.34 12.33 -9.39
N GLU A 23 -4.99 11.94 -10.62
CA GLU A 23 -4.02 12.64 -11.49
C GLU A 23 -4.25 14.15 -11.71
N SER A 24 -5.47 14.65 -11.52
CA SER A 24 -5.81 16.06 -11.71
C SER A 24 -6.91 16.56 -10.77
N VAL A 25 -7.36 15.74 -9.83
CA VAL A 25 -8.52 16.07 -8.99
C VAL A 25 -8.30 15.51 -7.59
N VAL A 26 -8.70 16.28 -6.59
CA VAL A 26 -8.82 15.82 -5.22
C VAL A 26 -10.29 15.76 -4.88
N THR A 27 -10.71 14.61 -4.35
CA THR A 27 -12.06 14.40 -3.86
C THR A 27 -11.99 14.09 -2.37
N VAL A 28 -12.89 14.70 -1.60
CA VAL A 28 -13.16 14.29 -0.22
C VAL A 28 -14.48 13.51 -0.21
N VAL A 29 -14.46 12.36 0.45
CA VAL A 29 -15.65 11.53 0.69
C VAL A 29 -15.79 11.34 2.19
N GLY A 30 -17.00 11.49 2.72
CA GLY A 30 -17.20 11.26 4.14
C GLY A 30 -18.61 11.57 4.62
N ARG A 31 -18.79 11.46 5.93
CA ARG A 31 -20.08 11.74 6.58
C ARG A 31 -20.24 13.23 6.88
N VAL A 32 -21.36 13.81 6.47
CA VAL A 32 -21.81 15.18 6.80
C VAL A 32 -23.22 15.09 7.39
N GLY A 33 -23.35 15.37 8.68
CA GLY A 33 -24.60 15.17 9.42
C GLY A 33 -25.05 13.71 9.40
N ASP A 34 -26.24 13.46 8.86
CA ASP A 34 -26.83 12.11 8.74
C ASP A 34 -26.66 11.48 7.34
N SER A 35 -25.87 12.11 6.47
CA SER A 35 -25.66 11.68 5.09
C SER A 35 -24.19 11.49 4.73
N PHE A 36 -23.93 10.79 3.64
CA PHE A 36 -22.61 10.76 2.99
C PHE A 36 -22.57 11.81 1.89
N ASP A 37 -21.44 12.49 1.79
CA ASP A 37 -21.17 13.49 0.77
C ASP A 37 -19.82 13.22 0.08
N GLU A 38 -19.72 13.64 -1.18
CA GLU A 38 -18.55 13.54 -2.03
C GLU A 38 -18.34 14.88 -2.73
N ARG A 39 -17.19 15.53 -2.49
CA ARG A 39 -16.89 16.86 -3.03
C ARG A 39 -15.52 16.93 -3.66
N VAL A 40 -15.46 17.60 -4.81
CA VAL A 40 -14.18 18.01 -5.41
C VAL A 40 -13.65 19.22 -4.64
N VAL A 41 -12.37 19.19 -4.28
CA VAL A 41 -11.70 20.27 -3.52
C VAL A 41 -10.41 20.69 -4.23
N ASP A 42 -9.96 21.90 -3.95
CA ASP A 42 -8.70 22.40 -4.49
C ASP A 42 -7.51 21.66 -3.85
N VAL A 43 -6.42 21.50 -4.60
CA VAL A 43 -5.22 20.83 -4.07
C VAL A 43 -4.56 21.63 -2.95
N GLY A 44 -4.62 22.97 -3.00
CA GLY A 44 -4.10 23.86 -1.96
C GLY A 44 -4.84 23.70 -0.63
N ASP A 45 -6.14 23.37 -0.68
CA ASP A 45 -6.96 23.14 0.50
C ASP A 45 -6.57 21.89 1.30
N VAL A 46 -5.93 20.92 0.63
CA VAL A 46 -5.57 19.63 1.22
C VAL A 46 -4.07 19.41 1.33
N ALA A 47 -3.24 20.29 0.75
CA ALA A 47 -1.81 20.09 0.63
C ALA A 47 -1.14 19.82 1.99
N ASP A 48 -1.45 20.63 3.00
CA ASP A 48 -0.87 20.48 4.34
C ASP A 48 -1.39 19.25 5.09
N VAL A 49 -2.63 18.82 4.80
CA VAL A 49 -3.22 17.61 5.38
C VAL A 49 -2.60 16.35 4.78
N VAL A 50 -2.32 16.37 3.47
CA VAL A 50 -1.80 15.21 2.74
C VAL A 50 -0.28 15.08 2.87
N ARG A 51 0.44 16.20 3.10
CA ARG A 51 1.91 16.25 3.18
C ARG A 51 2.55 15.20 4.10
N PRO A 52 2.09 14.98 5.35
CA PRO A 52 2.70 13.95 6.20
C PRO A 52 2.58 12.54 5.62
N TYR A 53 1.51 12.26 4.88
CA TYR A 53 1.27 10.96 4.25
C TYR A 53 2.10 10.79 2.97
N VAL A 54 2.32 11.88 2.22
CA VAL A 54 3.26 11.92 1.09
C VAL A 54 4.66 11.61 1.57
N GLU A 55 5.13 12.28 2.62
CA GLU A 55 6.45 12.06 3.23
C GLU A 55 6.59 10.63 3.78
N LEU A 56 5.51 10.08 4.36
CA LEU A 56 5.46 8.70 4.81
C LEU A 56 5.65 7.71 3.65
N TYR A 57 5.00 7.93 2.51
CA TYR A 57 5.19 7.13 1.31
C TYR A 57 6.58 7.32 0.70
N ASP A 58 7.14 8.53 0.72
CA ASP A 58 8.51 8.78 0.27
C ASP A 58 9.53 7.96 1.06
N TRP A 59 9.39 7.96 2.39
CA TRP A 59 10.20 7.13 3.26
C TRP A 59 10.04 5.64 2.93
N PHE A 60 8.80 5.17 2.73
CA PHE A 60 8.54 3.76 2.44
C PHE A 60 9.09 3.31 1.10
N ALA A 61 8.92 4.13 0.05
CA ALA A 61 9.47 3.86 -1.27
C ALA A 61 11.00 3.89 -1.25
N SER A 62 11.62 4.78 -0.47
CA SER A 62 13.07 4.75 -0.25
C SER A 62 13.54 3.43 0.38
N GLU A 63 12.86 2.94 1.43
CA GLU A 63 13.19 1.64 2.05
C GLU A 63 12.97 0.46 1.09
N VAL A 64 11.84 0.44 0.38
CA VAL A 64 11.58 -0.59 -0.66
C VAL A 64 12.66 -0.53 -1.75
N GLY A 65 13.04 0.67 -2.16
CA GLY A 65 14.07 0.92 -3.17
C GLY A 65 15.43 0.40 -2.72
N ARG A 66 15.82 0.67 -1.47
CA ARG A 66 17.03 0.13 -0.84
C ARG A 66 17.04 -1.40 -0.83
N VAL A 67 15.93 -2.04 -0.44
CA VAL A 67 15.83 -3.50 -0.36
C VAL A 67 15.90 -4.15 -1.75
N LEU A 68 15.23 -3.57 -2.74
CA LEU A 68 15.17 -4.14 -4.09
C LEU A 68 16.35 -3.72 -4.97
N GLY A 69 17.11 -2.71 -4.59
CA GLY A 69 18.13 -2.09 -5.44
C GLY A 69 17.52 -1.30 -6.59
N VAL A 70 16.47 -0.52 -6.30
CA VAL A 70 15.78 0.37 -7.24
C VAL A 70 15.86 1.79 -6.67
N GLU A 71 16.31 2.74 -7.48
CA GLU A 71 16.38 4.14 -7.06
C GLU A 71 14.97 4.73 -6.91
N TYR A 72 14.74 5.42 -5.79
CA TYR A 72 13.54 6.21 -5.56
C TYR A 72 13.91 7.69 -5.56
N GLY A 73 13.31 8.45 -6.48
CA GLY A 73 13.46 9.90 -6.59
C GLY A 73 12.08 10.53 -6.69
N PRO A 74 11.53 11.09 -5.58
CA PRO A 74 10.23 11.75 -5.64
C PRO A 74 10.32 13.04 -6.45
N ASP A 75 9.32 13.29 -7.27
CA ASP A 75 9.17 14.58 -7.95
C ASP A 75 8.54 15.61 -7.00
N SER A 76 9.15 16.79 -6.91
CA SER A 76 8.74 17.88 -6.01
C SER A 76 7.92 18.97 -6.71
N ALA A 77 7.60 18.81 -8.00
CA ALA A 77 6.83 19.80 -8.78
C ALA A 77 5.33 19.87 -8.41
N GLY A 78 4.87 19.09 -7.43
CA GLY A 78 3.52 19.13 -6.87
C GLY A 78 2.90 17.75 -6.68
N LEU A 79 1.78 17.69 -5.95
CA LEU A 79 1.16 16.43 -5.50
C LEU A 79 0.83 15.46 -6.64
N PHE A 80 0.30 15.94 -7.77
CA PHE A 80 -0.06 15.07 -8.90
C PHE A 80 1.18 14.53 -9.61
N GLN A 81 2.22 15.34 -9.73
CA GLN A 81 3.47 14.92 -10.34
C GLN A 81 4.23 13.95 -9.43
N TRP A 82 4.23 14.21 -8.13
CA TRP A 82 4.69 13.27 -7.10
C TRP A 82 3.99 11.90 -7.25
N LEU A 83 2.66 11.87 -7.35
CA LEU A 83 1.89 10.62 -7.47
C LEU A 83 2.30 9.84 -8.73
N ARG A 84 2.49 10.52 -9.86
CA ARG A 84 2.99 9.90 -11.09
C ARG A 84 4.39 9.31 -10.91
N SER A 85 5.31 10.06 -10.28
CA SER A 85 6.68 9.62 -10.03
C SER A 85 6.71 8.39 -9.10
N HIS A 86 5.84 8.37 -8.09
CA HIS A 86 5.71 7.27 -7.14
C HIS A 86 5.19 6.00 -7.81
N VAL A 87 4.18 6.14 -8.69
CA VAL A 87 3.66 5.01 -9.47
C VAL A 87 4.71 4.47 -10.44
N ALA A 88 5.52 5.32 -11.06
CA ALA A 88 6.64 4.89 -11.91
C ALA A 88 7.70 4.11 -11.11
N PHE A 89 7.95 4.51 -9.86
CA PHE A 89 8.76 3.72 -8.94
C PHE A 89 8.14 2.34 -8.65
N ILE A 90 6.84 2.25 -8.36
CA ILE A 90 6.14 0.97 -8.14
C ILE A 90 6.31 0.04 -9.35
N VAL A 91 6.20 0.56 -10.58
CA VAL A 91 6.41 -0.21 -11.81
C VAL A 91 7.85 -0.77 -11.88
N SER A 92 8.84 0.04 -11.51
CA SER A 92 10.25 -0.36 -11.48
C SER A 92 10.52 -1.41 -10.39
N ALA A 93 9.94 -1.22 -9.21
CA ALA A 93 9.97 -2.15 -8.09
C ALA A 93 9.28 -3.49 -8.45
N ASN A 94 8.13 -3.45 -9.13
CA ASN A 94 7.45 -4.64 -9.66
C ASN A 94 8.37 -5.43 -10.60
N ALA A 95 9.03 -4.75 -11.55
CA ALA A 95 9.93 -5.40 -12.49
C ALA A 95 11.13 -6.05 -11.78
N ARG A 96 11.69 -5.37 -10.77
CA ARG A 96 12.80 -5.89 -9.98
C ARG A 96 12.36 -7.08 -9.12
N TRP A 97 11.29 -6.94 -8.35
CA TRP A 97 10.72 -8.03 -7.55
C TRP A 97 10.30 -9.23 -8.41
N GLY A 98 9.71 -8.99 -9.58
CA GLY A 98 9.36 -10.04 -10.55
C GLY A 98 10.56 -10.93 -10.88
N ARG A 99 11.69 -10.33 -11.26
CA ARG A 99 12.94 -11.08 -11.54
C ARG A 99 13.45 -11.85 -10.32
N LEU A 100 13.31 -11.26 -9.14
CA LEU A 100 13.70 -11.88 -7.89
C LEU A 100 12.85 -13.11 -7.60
N VAL A 101 11.52 -12.97 -7.58
CA VAL A 101 10.60 -14.07 -7.24
C VAL A 101 10.57 -15.18 -8.29
N ASP A 102 10.87 -14.87 -9.56
CA ASP A 102 11.01 -15.87 -10.63
C ASP A 102 12.06 -16.95 -10.27
N GLY A 103 13.08 -16.61 -9.47
CA GLY A 103 14.13 -17.53 -9.00
C GLY A 103 13.81 -18.32 -7.72
N VAL A 104 12.63 -18.14 -7.11
CA VAL A 104 12.25 -18.84 -5.86
C VAL A 104 11.69 -20.25 -6.12
N GLY A 105 11.39 -20.57 -7.39
CA GLY A 105 10.80 -21.85 -7.79
C GLY A 105 9.34 -21.99 -7.33
N PRO A 106 8.71 -23.16 -7.54
CA PRO A 106 7.37 -23.41 -7.07
C PRO A 106 7.31 -23.36 -5.53
N PHE A 107 6.31 -22.67 -5.00
CA PHE A 107 6.09 -22.59 -3.56
C PHE A 107 4.60 -22.54 -3.25
N SER A 108 4.25 -22.96 -2.04
CA SER A 108 2.91 -22.84 -1.49
C SER A 108 3.00 -22.24 -0.10
N VAL A 109 2.32 -21.12 0.09
CA VAL A 109 2.21 -20.42 1.37
C VAL A 109 0.74 -20.44 1.76
N ARG A 110 0.48 -20.85 3.00
CA ARG A 110 -0.80 -20.61 3.67
C ARG A 110 -0.50 -20.34 5.14
N ARG A 111 -0.70 -19.10 5.57
CA ARG A 111 -0.26 -18.64 6.88
C ARG A 111 -1.31 -17.75 7.51
N PHE A 112 -1.54 -17.97 8.79
CA PHE A 112 -2.34 -17.08 9.62
C PHE A 112 -1.51 -15.85 9.97
N VAL A 113 -2.09 -14.66 9.74
CA VAL A 113 -1.45 -13.38 10.01
C VAL A 113 -2.42 -12.53 10.83
N LYS A 114 -1.98 -12.14 12.03
CA LYS A 114 -2.83 -11.43 13.01
C LYS A 114 -3.39 -10.10 12.49
N ARG A 115 -2.61 -9.38 11.70
CA ARG A 115 -3.03 -8.14 11.02
C ARG A 115 -2.34 -8.07 9.67
N VAL A 116 -3.11 -8.08 8.59
CA VAL A 116 -2.59 -7.94 7.23
C VAL A 116 -2.75 -6.49 6.79
N TYR A 117 -1.63 -5.84 6.55
CA TYR A 117 -1.56 -4.47 6.05
C TYR A 117 -1.34 -4.46 4.53
N MET A 118 -2.00 -3.54 3.84
CA MET A 118 -1.86 -3.37 2.39
C MET A 118 -1.71 -1.89 2.01
N PRO A 119 -0.48 -1.37 1.95
CA PRO A 119 -0.23 0.03 1.57
C PRO A 119 -0.41 0.30 0.07
N TYR A 120 -0.48 -0.76 -0.75
CA TYR A 120 -0.68 -0.70 -2.20
C TYR A 120 -1.73 -1.70 -2.66
N ILE A 121 -2.57 -1.27 -3.61
CA ILE A 121 -3.45 -2.13 -4.40
C ILE A 121 -3.32 -1.72 -5.86
N GLY A 122 -2.72 -2.58 -6.69
CA GLY A 122 -2.41 -2.20 -8.08
C GLY A 122 -1.50 -0.97 -8.15
N HIS A 123 -2.01 0.11 -8.73
CA HIS A 123 -1.35 1.42 -8.81
C HIS A 123 -1.98 2.47 -7.87
N SER A 124 -2.70 2.02 -6.85
CA SER A 124 -3.28 2.86 -5.80
C SER A 124 -2.43 2.78 -4.53
N LEU A 125 -2.04 3.94 -4.02
CA LEU A 125 -1.47 4.14 -2.69
C LEU A 125 -2.66 4.25 -1.74
N THR A 126 -2.86 3.27 -0.87
CA THR A 126 -4.02 3.27 0.03
C THR A 126 -3.58 3.08 1.47
N LEU A 127 -3.95 4.04 2.30
CA LEU A 127 -3.80 3.96 3.75
C LEU A 127 -5.05 3.37 4.42
N THR A 128 -6.11 3.07 3.67
CA THR A 128 -7.34 2.43 4.19
C THR A 128 -7.03 1.10 4.87
N TYR A 129 -6.26 0.23 4.22
CA TYR A 129 -5.88 -1.08 4.77
C TYR A 129 -4.64 -1.01 5.66
N VAL A 130 -4.21 0.19 6.01
CA VAL A 130 -3.19 0.47 7.02
C VAL A 130 -3.86 0.94 8.30
N ALA A 131 -4.84 1.85 8.16
CA ALA A 131 -5.78 2.26 9.20
C ALA A 131 -6.64 1.08 9.69
N TYR A 132 -7.19 0.31 8.76
CA TYR A 132 -8.11 -0.80 9.02
C TYR A 132 -7.56 -2.09 8.38
N PRO A 133 -6.50 -2.70 8.95
CA PRO A 133 -5.94 -3.93 8.43
C PRO A 133 -6.93 -5.09 8.62
N TYR A 134 -6.80 -6.14 7.80
CA TYR A 134 -7.60 -7.35 8.00
C TYR A 134 -7.10 -8.11 9.24
N PRO A 135 -7.90 -8.24 10.31
CA PRO A 135 -7.49 -8.94 11.51
C PRO A 135 -7.63 -10.46 11.33
N ASP A 136 -6.72 -11.23 11.92
CA ASP A 136 -6.80 -12.69 12.00
C ASP A 136 -7.09 -13.36 10.63
N ALA A 137 -6.41 -12.88 9.60
CA ALA A 137 -6.61 -13.29 8.21
C ALA A 137 -5.62 -14.39 7.80
N ILE A 138 -5.96 -15.13 6.76
CA ILE A 138 -5.05 -16.07 6.11
C ILE A 138 -4.46 -15.39 4.89
N VAL A 139 -3.13 -15.36 4.80
CA VAL A 139 -2.43 -15.02 3.56
C VAL A 139 -2.02 -16.32 2.88
N ALA A 140 -2.51 -16.51 1.66
CA ALA A 140 -2.26 -17.69 0.86
C ALA A 140 -1.63 -17.30 -0.49
N ALA A 141 -0.65 -18.06 -0.94
CA ALA A 141 -0.06 -17.89 -2.26
C ALA A 141 0.35 -19.25 -2.82
N GLU A 142 0.09 -19.46 -4.11
CA GLU A 142 0.57 -20.63 -4.83
C GLU A 142 1.33 -20.15 -6.06
N ASN A 143 2.63 -20.44 -6.11
CA ASN A 143 3.43 -20.29 -7.31
C ASN A 143 3.62 -21.68 -7.94
N LYS A 144 3.01 -21.89 -9.11
CA LYS A 144 3.15 -23.14 -9.88
C LYS A 144 4.30 -23.09 -10.90
N GLY A 145 4.81 -21.89 -11.15
CA GLY A 145 5.78 -21.65 -12.20
C GLY A 145 7.20 -22.06 -11.80
N ARG A 146 7.90 -22.73 -12.71
CA ARG A 146 9.29 -23.18 -12.52
C ARG A 146 10.33 -22.18 -13.01
N THR A 147 10.02 -21.47 -14.10
CA THR A 147 10.93 -20.50 -14.74
C THR A 147 10.51 -19.05 -14.47
N MET A 148 9.22 -18.85 -14.25
CA MET A 148 8.62 -17.55 -13.99
C MET A 148 7.54 -17.75 -12.95
N ALA A 149 7.45 -16.87 -11.96
CA ALA A 149 6.44 -17.00 -10.92
C ALA A 149 5.05 -16.72 -11.49
N ILE A 150 4.11 -17.65 -11.34
CA ILE A 150 2.74 -17.51 -11.82
C ILE A 150 1.80 -17.80 -10.66
N GLY A 151 1.00 -16.79 -10.31
CA GLY A 151 0.04 -16.90 -9.24
C GLY A 151 -0.35 -15.56 -8.65
N SER A 152 -1.17 -15.62 -7.61
CA SER A 152 -1.57 -14.48 -6.80
C SER A 152 -1.34 -14.79 -5.33
N VAL A 153 -1.05 -13.74 -4.58
CA VAL A 153 -1.11 -13.73 -3.12
C VAL A 153 -2.49 -13.23 -2.75
N VAL A 154 -3.20 -13.99 -1.94
CA VAL A 154 -4.60 -13.81 -1.58
C VAL A 154 -4.70 -13.59 -0.08
N VAL A 155 -5.53 -12.64 0.32
CA VAL A 155 -5.94 -12.46 1.72
C VAL A 155 -7.34 -13.02 1.86
N GLU A 156 -7.49 -14.00 2.75
CA GLU A 156 -8.77 -14.59 3.13
C GLU A 156 -9.13 -14.13 4.54
N TRP A 157 -10.34 -13.59 4.71
CA TRP A 157 -10.86 -13.15 5.99
C TRP A 157 -12.33 -13.56 6.12
N GLY A 158 -12.72 -14.15 7.24
CA GLY A 158 -14.07 -14.69 7.43
C GLY A 158 -14.44 -15.83 6.46
N GLY A 159 -13.45 -16.55 5.93
CA GLY A 159 -13.66 -17.64 4.96
C GLY A 159 -13.85 -17.19 3.51
N VAL A 160 -13.76 -15.90 3.21
CA VAL A 160 -13.86 -15.35 1.86
C VAL A 160 -12.59 -14.62 1.44
N LYS A 161 -12.34 -14.58 0.14
CA LYS A 161 -11.27 -13.78 -0.45
C LYS A 161 -11.65 -12.30 -0.38
N VAL A 162 -10.86 -11.50 0.35
CA VAL A 162 -11.10 -10.06 0.52
C VAL A 162 -10.12 -9.19 -0.26
N ALA A 163 -8.94 -9.71 -0.58
CA ALA A 163 -7.95 -9.01 -1.40
C ALA A 163 -7.06 -9.99 -2.18
N SER A 164 -6.43 -9.51 -3.25
CA SER A 164 -5.33 -10.22 -3.91
C SER A 164 -4.40 -9.30 -4.66
N ALA A 165 -3.15 -9.73 -4.77
CA ALA A 165 -2.13 -9.12 -5.62
C ALA A 165 -1.36 -10.21 -6.39
N GLY A 166 -0.87 -9.89 -7.60
CA GLY A 166 -0.04 -10.83 -8.34
C GLY A 166 1.27 -11.11 -7.60
N VAL A 167 1.76 -12.35 -7.62
CA VAL A 167 3.00 -12.75 -6.92
C VAL A 167 4.22 -11.92 -7.36
N ARG A 168 4.23 -11.43 -8.61
CA ARG A 168 5.29 -10.60 -9.19
C ARG A 168 5.12 -9.10 -8.94
N THR A 169 4.11 -8.68 -8.19
CA THR A 169 3.88 -7.27 -7.84
C THR A 169 4.44 -6.94 -6.46
N LEU A 170 4.77 -5.67 -6.22
CA LEU A 170 5.22 -5.15 -4.93
C LEU A 170 4.16 -5.37 -3.84
N ALA A 171 2.88 -5.18 -4.17
CA ALA A 171 1.78 -5.52 -3.26
C ALA A 171 1.79 -7.02 -2.89
N GLY A 172 2.05 -7.90 -3.86
CA GLY A 172 2.24 -9.33 -3.62
C GLY A 172 3.47 -9.61 -2.74
N ALA A 173 4.59 -8.93 -2.98
CA ALA A 173 5.81 -9.03 -2.17
C ALA A 173 5.55 -8.66 -0.71
N LEU A 174 4.84 -7.56 -0.46
CA LEU A 174 4.51 -7.09 0.89
C LEU A 174 3.53 -8.03 1.62
N LEU A 175 2.59 -8.66 0.90
CA LEU A 175 1.75 -9.71 1.48
C LEU A 175 2.57 -10.96 1.82
N LEU A 176 3.45 -11.41 0.92
CA LEU A 176 4.36 -12.52 1.19
C LEU A 176 5.31 -12.22 2.35
N ALA A 177 5.80 -10.99 2.47
CA ALA A 177 6.69 -10.57 3.55
C ALA A 177 6.04 -10.72 4.93
N GLN A 178 4.73 -10.49 5.03
CA GLN A 178 3.98 -10.67 6.28
C GLN A 178 3.74 -12.15 6.61
N ALA A 179 3.61 -12.99 5.59
CA ALA A 179 3.19 -14.39 5.72
C ALA A 179 4.36 -15.38 5.80
N ALA A 180 5.35 -15.20 4.94
CA ALA A 180 6.49 -16.09 4.77
C ALA A 180 7.79 -15.28 4.47
N PRO A 181 8.23 -14.41 5.40
CA PRO A 181 9.47 -13.63 5.25
C PRO A 181 10.72 -14.50 5.05
N GLU A 182 10.67 -15.76 5.46
CA GLU A 182 11.74 -16.74 5.34
C GLU A 182 11.97 -17.25 3.90
N LEU A 183 11.02 -17.04 2.98
CA LEU A 183 11.16 -17.50 1.60
C LEU A 183 12.37 -16.88 0.89
N ARG A 184 12.69 -15.62 1.23
CA ARG A 184 13.74 -14.82 0.61
C ARG A 184 14.22 -13.73 1.57
N PRO A 185 15.52 -13.43 1.66
CA PRO A 185 16.02 -12.36 2.53
C PRO A 185 15.34 -11.01 2.30
N GLU A 186 15.03 -10.66 1.05
CA GLU A 186 14.36 -9.41 0.70
C GLU A 186 12.95 -9.31 1.30
N LEU A 187 12.23 -10.43 1.44
CA LEU A 187 10.92 -10.44 2.10
C LEU A 187 11.03 -10.13 3.59
N GLY A 188 12.08 -10.63 4.26
CA GLY A 188 12.37 -10.28 5.64
C GLY A 188 12.63 -8.77 5.83
N GLU A 189 13.38 -8.15 4.92
CA GLU A 189 13.64 -6.71 4.97
C GLU A 189 12.41 -5.87 4.58
N LEU A 190 11.64 -6.30 3.58
CA LEU A 190 10.36 -5.66 3.23
C LEU A 190 9.34 -5.73 4.37
N LYS A 191 9.35 -6.81 5.16
CA LYS A 191 8.51 -6.93 6.35
C LYS A 191 8.87 -5.84 7.37
N LYS A 192 10.17 -5.66 7.66
CA LYS A 192 10.65 -4.59 8.56
C LYS A 192 10.27 -3.20 8.06
N ALA A 193 10.43 -2.95 6.76
CA ALA A 193 10.03 -1.69 6.15
C ALA A 193 8.53 -1.42 6.31
N LEU A 194 7.69 -2.45 6.11
CA LEU A 194 6.25 -2.35 6.30
C LEU A 194 5.86 -2.12 7.78
N GLU A 195 6.52 -2.79 8.71
CA GLU A 195 6.32 -2.57 10.15
C GLU A 195 6.65 -1.12 10.54
N GLY A 196 7.77 -0.59 10.06
CA GLY A 196 8.15 0.81 10.26
C GLY A 196 7.18 1.80 9.58
N PHE A 197 6.63 1.44 8.42
CA PHE A 197 5.60 2.24 7.75
C PHE A 197 4.34 2.34 8.59
N VAL A 198 3.85 1.21 9.12
CA VAL A 198 2.66 1.16 9.99
C VAL A 198 2.89 1.94 11.27
N GLU A 199 4.08 1.85 11.87
CA GLU A 199 4.43 2.61 13.08
C GLU A 199 4.40 4.12 12.82
N ARG A 200 5.04 4.58 11.74
CA ARG A 200 5.05 5.99 11.36
C ARG A 200 3.65 6.49 10.98
N PHE A 201 2.85 5.69 10.28
CA PHE A 201 1.45 6.00 10.00
C PHE A 201 0.66 6.28 11.28
N ARG A 202 0.79 5.43 12.30
CA ARG A 202 0.10 5.63 13.59
C ARG A 202 0.56 6.87 14.33
N ALA A 203 1.79 7.32 14.10
CA ALA A 203 2.31 8.54 14.73
C ALA A 203 1.73 9.82 14.10
N ILE A 204 1.37 9.80 12.81
CA ILE A 204 0.85 10.97 12.08
C ILE A 204 -0.66 10.95 11.89
N SER A 205 -1.31 9.79 12.04
CA SER A 205 -2.73 9.59 11.74
C SER A 205 -3.61 9.56 12.99
N ALA A 206 -4.83 10.07 12.86
CA ALA A 206 -5.86 9.91 13.90
C ALA A 206 -6.52 8.51 13.86
N CYS A 207 -6.27 7.71 12.82
CA CYS A 207 -6.74 6.33 12.72
C CYS A 207 -6.00 5.44 13.75
N ARG A 208 -6.66 5.09 14.86
CA ARG A 208 -6.10 4.27 15.95
C ARG A 208 -6.72 2.88 16.03
#